data_AF-A0A1L5KSS3-F1
#
_entry.id   AF-A0A1L5KSS3-F1
#
_cell.length_a   1.000
_cell.length_b   1.000
_cell.length_c   1.000
_cell.angle_alpha   90.00
_cell.angle_beta   90.00
_cell.angle_gamma   90.00
#
_symmetry.space_group_name_H-M   'P 1'
#
loop_
_entity.id
_entity.type
_entity.pdbx_description
1 polymer ?
#
loop_
_entity_poly.entity_id
_entity_poly.type
_entity_poly.pdbx_seq_one_letter_code
_entity_poly.pdbx_strand_id
1 'polypeptide(L)'
;VVGFLVCSLGLQKGVERITKVMMICLLGIMAVLVVRAVTLPGGLEGLKFYLIPDFGKLFAGATTAEQWATFGDAVYAAMGQAFFTLSLGISAMEIFGSYIGKERSLTGEALRICGLDTAVALVAGLIIFPACFAFAVEPGSGPGLVFVTLPSVFNQMPPGQLWGALFFVFMSFAALSTIIAVFENLISWSMDKWNWTRKTAVARTAIIVTVLSLPCALGFNVLAGVQVPAIGDIQSIEDFIVSNNLLPLGSLFYVLFCVTKGGWGWDNFLAEADTGKGVKFPAWSKLWLKFGIPALIIIIFVMGYVPKFATWLGLS
;
A
#
# COMPACT_ATOMS: atom_id res chain seq x y z
N VAL A 1 -5.48 -2.51 19.44
CA VAL A 1 -6.12 -3.56 20.30
C VAL A 1 -6.85 -4.61 19.48
N VAL A 2 -7.89 -4.25 18.69
CA VAL A 2 -8.69 -5.23 17.92
C VAL A 2 -7.82 -6.14 17.05
N GLY A 3 -6.87 -5.59 16.28
CA GLY A 3 -5.95 -6.41 15.47
C GLY A 3 -5.16 -7.43 16.28
N PHE A 4 -4.63 -7.06 17.46
CA PHE A 4 -3.91 -7.98 18.34
C PHE A 4 -4.82 -9.08 18.91
N LEU A 5 -6.08 -8.76 19.21
CA LEU A 5 -7.07 -9.77 19.62
C LEU A 5 -7.30 -10.78 18.50
N VAL A 6 -7.42 -10.33 17.24
CA VAL A 6 -7.53 -11.22 16.08
C VAL A 6 -6.30 -12.14 15.97
N CYS A 7 -5.08 -11.58 16.01
CA CYS A 7 -3.85 -12.39 15.95
C CYS A 7 -3.70 -13.35 17.14
N SER A 8 -4.27 -13.02 18.31
CA SER A 8 -4.23 -13.89 19.49
C SER A 8 -5.01 -15.19 19.31
N LEU A 9 -6.02 -15.20 18.44
CA LEU A 9 -6.82 -16.38 18.08
C LEU A 9 -6.07 -17.33 17.12
N GLY A 10 -4.88 -16.95 16.67
CA GLY A 10 -4.06 -17.71 15.73
C GLY A 10 -4.41 -17.47 14.26
N LEU A 11 -3.64 -18.07 13.36
CA LEU A 11 -3.71 -17.82 11.93
C LEU A 11 -5.06 -18.22 11.31
N GLN A 12 -5.45 -19.49 11.38
CA GLN A 12 -6.67 -19.98 10.72
C GLN A 12 -7.96 -19.49 11.40
N LYS A 13 -8.02 -19.60 12.74
CA LYS A 13 -9.22 -19.27 13.53
C LYS A 13 -9.42 -17.75 13.71
N GLY A 14 -8.33 -16.99 13.70
CA GLY A 14 -8.32 -15.53 13.82
C GLY A 14 -8.13 -14.86 12.47
N VAL A 15 -6.87 -14.73 12.06
CA VAL A 15 -6.44 -13.92 10.91
C VAL A 15 -7.20 -14.27 9.64
N GLU A 16 -7.17 -15.53 9.20
CA GLU A 16 -7.78 -15.97 7.94
C GLU A 16 -9.30 -15.81 7.96
N ARG A 17 -9.97 -16.35 8.99
CA ARG A 17 -11.44 -16.31 9.08
C ARG A 17 -11.97 -14.88 9.16
N ILE A 18 -11.36 -14.03 9.98
CA ILE A 18 -11.84 -12.66 10.21
C ILE A 18 -11.56 -11.78 8.99
N THR A 19 -10.34 -11.82 8.44
CA THR A 19 -10.00 -11.03 7.24
C THR A 19 -10.83 -11.46 6.03
N LYS A 20 -11.12 -12.75 5.86
CA LYS A 20 -12.00 -13.23 4.78
C LYS A 20 -13.40 -12.62 4.86
N VAL A 21 -14.03 -12.62 6.04
CA VAL A 21 -15.35 -12.02 6.23
C VAL A 21 -15.30 -10.51 6.00
N MET A 22 -14.29 -9.83 6.55
CA MET A 22 -14.09 -8.40 6.33
C MET A 22 -13.94 -8.05 4.85
N MET A 23 -13.17 -8.83 4.08
CA MET A 23 -12.99 -8.61 2.64
C MET A 23 -14.28 -8.81 1.85
N ILE A 24 -15.09 -9.81 2.19
CA ILE A 24 -16.41 -10.01 1.55
C ILE A 24 -17.33 -8.82 1.82
N CYS A 25 -17.41 -8.38 3.07
CA CYS A 25 -18.21 -7.21 3.44
C CYS A 25 -17.68 -5.93 2.77
N LEU A 26 -16.36 -5.75 2.73
CA LEU A 26 -15.69 -4.62 2.08
C LEU A 26 -16.09 -4.53 0.61
N LEU A 27 -15.99 -5.63 -0.15
CA LEU A 27 -16.36 -5.65 -1.56
C LEU A 27 -17.85 -5.34 -1.77
N GLY A 28 -18.73 -5.85 -0.90
CA GLY A 28 -20.16 -5.52 -0.93
C GLY A 28 -20.44 -4.04 -0.68
N ILE A 29 -19.78 -3.45 0.31
CA ILE A 29 -19.90 -2.02 0.62
C ILE A 29 -19.38 -1.17 -0.53
N MET A 30 -18.22 -1.53 -1.10
CA MET A 30 -17.64 -0.81 -2.25
C MET A 30 -18.59 -0.81 -3.44
N ALA A 31 -19.24 -1.94 -3.75
CA ALA A 31 -20.21 -2.01 -4.84
C ALA A 31 -21.38 -1.02 -4.63
N VAL A 32 -21.91 -0.95 -3.41
CA VAL A 32 -22.99 0.01 -3.06
C VAL A 32 -22.51 1.46 -3.16
N LEU A 33 -21.30 1.76 -2.66
CA LEU A 33 -20.72 3.11 -2.71
C LEU A 33 -20.42 3.56 -4.12
N VAL A 34 -19.92 2.68 -5.01
CA VAL A 34 -19.68 3.01 -6.42
C VAL A 34 -20.98 3.39 -7.10
N VAL A 35 -22.03 2.57 -6.97
CA VAL A 35 -23.35 2.86 -7.56
C VAL A 35 -23.85 4.22 -7.09
N ARG A 36 -23.67 4.53 -5.80
CA ARG A 36 -24.04 5.85 -5.29
C ARG A 36 -23.19 6.97 -5.88
N ALA A 37 -21.88 6.82 -5.89
CA ALA A 37 -20.94 7.85 -6.32
C ALA A 37 -21.16 8.24 -7.79
N VAL A 38 -21.37 7.27 -8.68
CA VAL A 38 -21.58 7.52 -10.11
C VAL A 38 -22.99 8.02 -10.46
N THR A 39 -23.97 7.83 -9.56
CA THR A 39 -25.36 8.33 -9.75
C THR A 39 -25.57 9.71 -9.15
N LEU A 40 -24.55 10.30 -8.52
CA LEU A 40 -24.63 11.67 -8.02
C LEU A 40 -24.71 12.68 -9.18
N PRO A 41 -25.52 13.75 -9.05
CA PRO A 41 -25.45 14.89 -9.95
C PRO A 41 -24.01 15.44 -9.99
N GLY A 42 -23.44 15.62 -11.18
CA GLY A 42 -22.04 16.05 -11.35
C GLY A 42 -20.98 14.94 -11.21
N GLY A 43 -21.36 13.73 -10.77
CA GLY A 43 -20.42 12.60 -10.61
C GLY A 43 -19.79 12.13 -11.92
N LEU A 44 -20.45 12.35 -13.07
CA LEU A 44 -19.93 11.98 -14.39
C LEU A 44 -18.64 12.74 -14.74
N GLU A 45 -18.50 14.00 -14.33
CA GLU A 45 -17.27 14.77 -14.56
C GLU A 45 -16.11 14.22 -13.71
N GLY A 46 -16.39 13.81 -12.46
CA GLY A 46 -15.40 13.12 -11.65
C GLY A 46 -15.00 11.75 -12.20
N LEU A 47 -15.93 11.05 -12.85
CA LEU A 47 -15.63 9.80 -13.55
C LEU A 47 -14.72 10.02 -14.76
N LYS A 48 -14.99 11.07 -15.56
CA LYS A 48 -14.12 11.47 -16.68
C LYS A 48 -12.73 11.86 -16.19
N PHE A 49 -12.66 12.67 -15.13
CA PHE A 49 -11.39 13.06 -14.51
C PHE A 49 -10.56 11.83 -14.09
N TYR A 50 -11.21 10.79 -13.58
CA TYR A 50 -10.53 9.60 -13.09
C TYR A 50 -10.11 8.62 -14.18
N LEU A 51 -10.97 8.39 -15.19
CA LEU A 51 -10.75 7.32 -16.18
C LEU A 51 -10.18 7.78 -17.51
N ILE A 52 -10.34 9.06 -17.87
CA ILE A 52 -9.83 9.58 -19.15
C ILE A 52 -8.40 10.09 -18.93
N PRO A 53 -7.39 9.45 -19.54
CA PRO A 53 -6.01 9.90 -19.41
C PRO A 53 -5.83 11.26 -20.07
N ASP A 54 -5.18 12.18 -19.35
CA ASP A 54 -4.81 13.50 -19.84
C ASP A 54 -3.29 13.58 -20.03
N PHE A 55 -2.85 13.37 -21.27
CA PHE A 55 -1.42 13.44 -21.62
C PHE A 55 -0.86 14.86 -21.54
N GLY A 56 -1.70 15.89 -21.59
CA GLY A 56 -1.27 17.28 -21.39
C GLY A 56 -0.79 17.52 -19.95
N LYS A 57 -1.43 16.87 -18.97
CA LYS A 57 -0.96 16.87 -17.57
C LYS A 57 0.28 16.02 -17.37
N LEU A 58 0.33 14.87 -18.04
CA LEU A 58 1.46 13.94 -17.91
C LEU A 58 2.78 14.52 -18.45
N PHE A 59 2.69 15.35 -19.49
CA PHE A 59 3.81 16.07 -20.09
C PHE A 59 3.63 17.58 -19.92
N ALA A 60 3.18 18.03 -18.75
CA ALA A 60 3.06 19.46 -18.49
C ALA A 60 4.46 20.11 -18.41
N GLY A 61 4.61 21.28 -19.03
CA GLY A 61 5.87 22.01 -19.09
C GLY A 61 5.97 22.86 -20.36
N ALA A 62 6.68 23.98 -20.29
CA ALA A 62 6.92 24.87 -21.44
C ALA A 62 8.06 24.37 -22.32
N THR A 63 9.02 23.65 -21.74
CA THR A 63 10.19 23.10 -22.44
C THR A 63 10.16 21.58 -22.48
N THR A 64 10.79 20.97 -23.49
CA THR A 64 10.89 19.50 -23.59
C THR A 64 11.52 18.89 -22.33
N ALA A 65 12.48 19.58 -21.70
CA ALA A 65 13.09 19.13 -20.45
C ALA A 65 12.08 19.07 -19.29
N GLU A 66 11.25 20.11 -19.13
CA GLU A 66 10.18 20.12 -18.11
C GLU A 66 9.13 19.04 -18.35
N GLN A 67 8.76 18.80 -19.61
CA GLN A 67 7.80 17.75 -19.96
C GLN A 67 8.29 16.36 -19.55
N TRP A 68 9.57 16.06 -19.79
CA TRP A 68 10.19 14.80 -19.36
C TRP A 68 10.37 14.71 -17.86
N ALA A 69 10.61 15.83 -17.18
CA ALA A 69 10.67 15.88 -15.72
C ALA A 69 9.30 15.55 -15.11
N THR A 70 8.23 16.20 -15.56
CA THR A 70 6.85 15.94 -15.09
C THR A 70 6.42 14.50 -15.34
N PHE A 71 6.75 13.94 -16.51
CA PHE A 71 6.51 12.52 -16.80
C PHE A 71 7.30 11.63 -15.83
N GLY A 72 8.56 11.96 -15.57
CA GLY A 72 9.42 11.26 -14.62
C GLY A 72 8.82 11.25 -13.21
N ASP A 73 8.33 12.39 -12.73
CA ASP A 73 7.68 12.52 -11.42
C ASP A 73 6.39 11.67 -11.34
N ALA A 74 5.57 11.67 -12.39
CA ALA A 74 4.37 10.85 -12.45
C ALA A 74 4.67 9.34 -12.43
N VAL A 75 5.67 8.91 -13.21
CA VAL A 75 6.13 7.51 -13.21
C VAL A 75 6.71 7.13 -11.86
N TYR A 76 7.54 7.99 -11.26
CA TYR A 76 8.11 7.79 -9.94
C TYR A 76 7.03 7.62 -8.87
N ALA A 77 6.04 8.51 -8.84
CA ALA A 77 4.92 8.44 -7.90
C ALA A 77 4.11 7.15 -8.08
N ALA A 78 3.82 6.75 -9.33
CA ALA A 78 3.11 5.52 -9.64
C ALA A 78 3.89 4.26 -9.21
N MET A 79 5.20 4.24 -9.44
CA MET A 79 6.06 3.13 -9.01
C MET A 79 6.16 3.05 -7.49
N GLY A 80 6.36 4.19 -6.80
CA GLY A 80 6.37 4.24 -5.33
C GLY A 80 5.08 3.69 -4.73
N GLN A 81 3.93 4.09 -5.30
CA GLN A 81 2.64 3.58 -4.88
C GLN A 81 2.47 2.07 -5.12
N ALA A 82 3.03 1.53 -6.21
CA ALA A 82 2.99 0.09 -6.49
C ALA A 82 3.76 -0.73 -5.43
N PHE A 83 4.90 -0.24 -4.93
CA PHE A 83 5.61 -0.89 -3.82
C PHE A 83 4.82 -0.80 -2.51
N PHE A 84 4.23 0.36 -2.24
CA PHE A 84 3.47 0.61 -1.01
C PHE A 84 2.21 -0.26 -0.93
N THR A 85 1.37 -0.27 -1.97
CA THR A 85 0.08 -0.99 -1.96
C THR A 85 0.27 -2.50 -1.80
N LEU A 86 1.31 -3.07 -2.40
CA LEU A 86 1.65 -4.49 -2.27
C LEU A 86 2.50 -4.82 -1.04
N SER A 87 2.91 -3.82 -0.25
CA SER A 87 3.75 -3.98 0.95
C SER A 87 5.05 -4.75 0.68
N LEU A 88 5.68 -4.48 -0.47
CA LEU A 88 6.88 -5.21 -0.93
C LEU A 88 8.15 -4.71 -0.25
N GLY A 89 9.00 -5.63 0.21
CA GLY A 89 10.31 -5.31 0.81
C GLY A 89 10.37 -5.32 2.34
N ILE A 90 9.26 -5.62 3.02
CA ILE A 90 9.18 -5.62 4.50
C ILE A 90 8.73 -6.98 5.09
N SER A 91 8.98 -8.09 4.39
CA SER A 91 8.62 -9.46 4.80
C SER A 91 7.11 -9.74 4.98
N ALA A 92 6.23 -8.80 4.62
CA ALA A 92 4.80 -8.90 4.91
C ALA A 92 4.12 -10.03 4.12
N MET A 93 4.52 -10.24 2.87
CA MET A 93 3.97 -11.31 2.03
C MET A 93 4.64 -12.66 2.30
N GLU A 94 5.90 -12.65 2.69
CA GLU A 94 6.72 -13.82 2.98
C GLU A 94 6.15 -14.62 4.15
N ILE A 95 5.59 -13.94 5.16
CA ILE A 95 4.95 -14.64 6.27
C ILE A 95 3.74 -15.45 5.78
N PHE A 96 2.90 -14.89 4.91
CA PHE A 96 1.75 -15.61 4.36
C PHE A 96 2.18 -16.67 3.36
N GLY A 97 3.22 -16.39 2.57
CA GLY A 97 3.86 -17.37 1.71
C GLY A 97 4.41 -18.56 2.49
N SER A 98 4.90 -18.38 3.71
CA SER A 98 5.40 -19.49 4.55
C SER A 98 4.31 -20.48 4.98
N TYR A 99 3.05 -20.05 4.95
CA TYR A 99 1.88 -20.87 5.30
C TYR A 99 1.17 -21.46 4.08
N ILE A 100 1.58 -21.11 2.85
CA ILE A 100 0.94 -21.61 1.65
C ILE A 100 1.36 -23.07 1.38
N GLY A 101 0.41 -23.89 0.97
CA GLY A 101 0.69 -25.25 0.52
C GLY A 101 1.32 -25.27 -0.88
N LYS A 102 1.76 -26.46 -1.31
CA LYS A 102 2.48 -26.68 -2.59
C LYS A 102 1.54 -27.09 -3.74
N GLU A 103 0.23 -26.90 -3.59
CA GLU A 103 -0.77 -27.35 -4.55
C GLU A 103 -0.94 -26.38 -5.74
N ARG A 104 -0.58 -25.10 -5.55
CA ARG A 104 -0.70 -24.02 -6.53
C ARG A 104 0.64 -23.36 -6.76
N SER A 105 0.92 -22.95 -8.00
CA SER A 105 2.14 -22.22 -8.32
C SER A 105 2.10 -20.78 -7.78
N LEU A 106 3.24 -20.31 -7.28
CA LEU A 106 3.35 -18.99 -6.65
C LEU A 106 3.06 -17.85 -7.63
N THR A 107 3.47 -18.00 -8.90
CA THR A 107 3.18 -17.00 -9.94
C THR A 107 1.68 -16.80 -10.14
N GLY A 108 0.90 -17.89 -10.10
CA GLY A 108 -0.55 -17.82 -10.24
C GLY A 108 -1.21 -17.08 -9.09
N GLU A 109 -0.76 -17.31 -7.86
CA GLU A 109 -1.27 -16.61 -6.68
C GLU A 109 -0.83 -15.14 -6.66
N ALA A 110 0.42 -14.83 -7.01
CA ALA A 110 0.91 -13.46 -7.14
C ALA A 110 0.08 -12.64 -8.14
N LEU A 111 -0.24 -13.19 -9.32
CA LEU A 111 -1.08 -12.51 -10.31
C LEU A 111 -2.49 -12.21 -9.79
N ARG A 112 -3.09 -13.12 -9.01
CA ARG A 112 -4.41 -12.90 -8.40
C ARG A 112 -4.37 -11.82 -7.34
N ILE A 113 -3.33 -11.81 -6.50
CA ILE A 113 -3.15 -10.80 -5.46
C ILE A 113 -2.99 -9.42 -6.12
N CYS A 114 -2.07 -9.29 -7.09
CA CYS A 114 -1.87 -8.03 -7.81
C CYS A 114 -3.15 -7.56 -8.53
N GLY A 115 -3.87 -8.48 -9.17
CA GLY A 115 -5.12 -8.16 -9.87
C GLY A 115 -6.23 -7.69 -8.92
N LEU A 116 -6.40 -8.36 -7.77
CA LEU A 116 -7.39 -7.97 -6.76
C LEU A 116 -7.03 -6.64 -6.09
N ASP A 117 -5.77 -6.43 -5.73
CA ASP A 117 -5.27 -5.18 -5.17
C ASP A 117 -5.53 -4.00 -6.13
N THR A 118 -5.12 -4.15 -7.40
CA THR A 118 -5.36 -3.14 -8.43
C THR A 118 -6.85 -2.88 -8.65
N ALA A 119 -7.68 -3.92 -8.67
CA ALA A 119 -9.13 -3.77 -8.84
C ALA A 119 -9.75 -3.00 -7.66
N VAL A 120 -9.37 -3.31 -6.42
CA VAL A 120 -9.84 -2.60 -5.22
C VAL A 120 -9.38 -1.14 -5.26
N ALA A 121 -8.12 -0.86 -5.60
CA ALA A 121 -7.62 0.50 -5.76
C ALA A 121 -8.41 1.29 -6.83
N LEU A 122 -8.69 0.65 -7.97
CA LEU A 122 -9.46 1.26 -9.05
C LEU A 122 -10.89 1.60 -8.61
N VAL A 123 -11.56 0.66 -7.94
CA VAL A 123 -12.93 0.84 -7.42
C VAL A 123 -12.97 1.89 -6.31
N ALA A 124 -11.94 2.01 -5.47
CA ALA A 124 -11.85 3.07 -4.48
C ALA A 124 -11.81 4.47 -5.13
N GLY A 125 -11.04 4.64 -6.22
CA GLY A 125 -11.07 5.89 -6.99
C GLY A 125 -12.43 6.19 -7.62
N LEU A 126 -13.17 5.17 -8.08
CA LEU A 126 -14.56 5.32 -8.56
C LEU A 126 -15.54 5.77 -7.47
N ILE A 127 -15.21 5.60 -6.20
CA ILE A 127 -16.00 6.12 -5.08
C ILE A 127 -15.59 7.58 -4.81
N ILE A 128 -14.29 7.83 -4.71
CA ILE A 128 -13.74 9.11 -4.23
C ILE A 128 -13.92 10.22 -5.26
N PHE A 129 -13.48 10.04 -6.51
CA PHE A 129 -13.43 11.14 -7.48
C PHE A 129 -14.82 11.62 -7.93
N PRO A 130 -15.79 10.75 -8.28
CA PRO A 130 -17.15 11.19 -8.58
C PRO A 130 -17.80 11.93 -7.41
N ALA A 131 -17.58 11.48 -6.17
CA ALA A 131 -18.10 12.16 -4.98
C ALA A 131 -17.46 13.53 -4.77
N CYS A 132 -16.15 13.68 -5.00
CA CYS A 132 -15.48 14.99 -4.90
C CYS A 132 -16.06 15.99 -5.91
N PHE A 133 -16.20 15.59 -7.17
CA PHE A 133 -16.72 16.48 -8.22
C PHE A 133 -18.20 16.83 -8.05
N ALA A 134 -19.02 15.87 -7.60
CA ALA A 134 -20.44 16.10 -7.33
C ALA A 134 -20.70 17.21 -6.30
N PHE A 135 -19.74 17.47 -5.42
CA PHE A 135 -19.83 18.43 -4.33
C PHE A 135 -18.77 19.54 -4.39
N ALA A 136 -18.16 19.73 -5.57
CA ALA A 136 -17.18 20.78 -5.83
C ALA A 136 -15.99 20.79 -4.85
N VAL A 137 -15.53 19.60 -4.49
CA VAL A 137 -14.36 19.37 -3.65
C VAL A 137 -13.12 19.18 -4.52
N GLU A 138 -12.03 19.84 -4.15
CA GLU A 138 -10.73 19.65 -4.80
C GLU A 138 -10.15 18.24 -4.51
N PRO A 139 -9.89 17.43 -5.55
CA PRO A 139 -9.19 16.17 -5.38
C PRO A 139 -7.70 16.43 -5.12
N GLY A 140 -7.13 15.81 -4.08
CA GLY A 140 -5.67 15.87 -3.84
C GLY A 140 -5.23 16.53 -2.53
N SER A 141 -6.13 16.79 -1.59
CA SER A 141 -5.80 17.33 -0.25
C SER A 141 -5.10 16.33 0.70
N GLY A 142 -4.41 15.33 0.14
CA GLY A 142 -3.68 14.31 0.90
C GLY A 142 -4.57 13.53 1.89
N PRO A 143 -4.05 13.19 3.09
CA PRO A 143 -4.83 12.50 4.12
C PRO A 143 -6.12 13.24 4.53
N GLY A 144 -6.14 14.56 4.42
CA GLY A 144 -7.30 15.40 4.72
C GLY A 144 -8.51 15.16 3.81
N LEU A 145 -8.30 14.64 2.59
CA LEU A 145 -9.38 14.32 1.66
C LEU A 145 -10.37 13.35 2.30
N VAL A 146 -9.83 12.31 2.91
CA VAL A 146 -10.59 11.19 3.46
C VAL A 146 -11.32 11.55 4.75
N PHE A 147 -10.69 12.35 5.62
CA PHE A 147 -11.19 12.59 6.98
C PHE A 147 -11.90 13.93 7.17
N VAL A 148 -11.66 14.91 6.30
CA VAL A 148 -12.32 16.22 6.36
C VAL A 148 -13.33 16.32 5.23
N THR A 149 -12.90 15.94 4.05
CA THR A 149 -13.59 16.34 2.83
C THR A 149 -14.69 15.36 2.44
N LEU A 150 -14.44 14.05 2.48
CA LEU A 150 -15.49 13.06 2.21
C LEU A 150 -16.63 13.05 3.24
N PRO A 151 -16.41 13.26 4.56
CA PRO A 151 -17.51 13.39 5.50
C PRO A 151 -18.43 14.58 5.23
N SER A 152 -17.90 15.73 4.81
CA SER A 152 -18.71 16.89 4.43
C SER A 152 -19.54 16.63 3.17
N VAL A 153 -18.97 15.84 2.23
CA VAL A 153 -19.66 15.34 1.04
C VAL A 153 -20.81 14.40 1.41
N PHE A 154 -20.59 13.42 2.29
CA PHE A 154 -21.67 12.51 2.72
C PHE A 154 -22.80 13.22 3.46
N ASN A 155 -22.48 14.23 4.29
CA ASN A 155 -23.50 15.03 4.98
C ASN A 155 -24.48 15.75 4.04
N GLN A 156 -24.07 16.04 2.81
CA GLN A 156 -24.90 16.68 1.80
C GLN A 156 -25.74 15.68 0.97
N MET A 157 -25.52 14.37 1.13
CA MET A 157 -26.30 13.34 0.45
C MET A 157 -27.44 12.85 1.34
N PRO A 158 -28.72 12.92 0.96
CA PRO A 158 -29.76 12.21 1.71
C PRO A 158 -29.74 10.69 1.43
N PRO A 159 -29.74 9.78 2.44
CA PRO A 159 -29.47 9.97 3.87
C PRO A 159 -27.96 9.90 4.21
N GLY A 160 -27.36 11.00 4.69
CA GLY A 160 -25.91 11.18 4.66
C GLY A 160 -25.14 10.33 5.64
N GLN A 161 -25.77 10.09 6.79
CA GLN A 161 -25.25 9.21 7.84
C GLN A 161 -25.05 7.78 7.33
N LEU A 162 -25.94 7.28 6.46
CA LEU A 162 -25.79 5.95 5.88
C LEU A 162 -24.53 5.88 5.00
N TRP A 163 -24.36 6.85 4.11
CA TRP A 163 -23.22 6.89 3.19
C TRP A 163 -21.89 7.07 3.93
N GLY A 164 -21.85 7.96 4.91
CA GLY A 164 -20.70 8.15 5.77
C GLY A 164 -20.37 6.90 6.59
N ALA A 165 -21.38 6.25 7.19
CA ALA A 165 -21.19 5.01 7.95
C ALA A 165 -20.63 3.89 7.07
N LEU A 166 -21.21 3.68 5.88
CA LEU A 166 -20.71 2.70 4.92
C LEU A 166 -19.25 2.98 4.53
N PHE A 167 -18.91 4.24 4.24
CA PHE A 167 -17.55 4.62 3.89
C PHE A 167 -16.55 4.37 5.02
N PHE A 168 -16.86 4.78 6.25
CA PHE A 168 -15.97 4.57 7.39
C PHE A 168 -15.86 3.11 7.80
N VAL A 169 -16.91 2.30 7.64
CA VAL A 169 -16.85 0.85 7.83
C VAL A 169 -15.95 0.21 6.77
N PHE A 170 -16.11 0.60 5.50
CA PHE A 170 -15.23 0.19 4.41
C PHE A 170 -13.75 0.48 4.73
N MET A 171 -13.44 1.73 5.10
CA MET A 171 -12.08 2.12 5.44
C MET A 171 -11.55 1.40 6.67
N SER A 172 -12.40 1.20 7.68
CA SER A 172 -12.02 0.46 8.88
C SER A 172 -11.67 -0.99 8.54
N PHE A 173 -12.43 -1.65 7.66
CA PHE A 173 -12.10 -3.00 7.20
C PHE A 173 -10.80 -3.05 6.41
N ALA A 174 -10.58 -2.10 5.50
CA ALA A 174 -9.33 -2.01 4.74
C ALA A 174 -8.11 -1.77 5.64
N ALA A 175 -8.21 -0.84 6.59
CA ALA A 175 -7.11 -0.54 7.51
C ALA A 175 -6.85 -1.70 8.49
N LEU A 176 -7.91 -2.30 9.03
CA LEU A 176 -7.77 -3.41 9.98
C LEU A 176 -7.19 -4.66 9.32
N SER A 177 -7.58 -5.00 8.08
CA SER A 177 -7.03 -6.17 7.38
C SER A 177 -5.52 -6.03 7.15
N THR A 178 -5.07 -4.85 6.71
CA THR A 178 -3.64 -4.54 6.54
C THR A 178 -2.88 -4.60 7.87
N ILE A 179 -3.41 -3.99 8.93
CA ILE A 179 -2.73 -3.97 10.22
C ILE A 179 -2.68 -5.38 10.85
N ILE A 180 -3.71 -6.20 10.69
CA ILE A 180 -3.69 -7.60 11.15
C ILE A 180 -2.54 -8.37 10.48
N ALA A 181 -2.33 -8.16 9.18
CA ALA A 181 -1.23 -8.77 8.44
C ALA A 181 0.15 -8.34 8.97
N VAL A 182 0.34 -7.04 9.18
CA VAL A 182 1.59 -6.50 9.77
C VAL A 182 1.82 -7.05 11.18
N PHE A 183 0.79 -7.10 12.02
CA PHE A 183 0.90 -7.64 13.37
C PHE A 183 1.25 -9.12 13.38
N GLU A 184 0.61 -9.92 12.53
CA GLU A 184 0.93 -11.34 12.41
C GLU A 184 2.38 -11.56 11.97
N ASN A 185 2.90 -10.75 11.04
CA ASN A 185 4.31 -10.79 10.65
C ASN A 185 5.25 -10.56 11.86
N LEU A 186 5.01 -9.49 12.63
CA LEU A 186 5.81 -9.19 13.82
C LEU A 186 5.71 -10.27 14.89
N ILE A 187 4.51 -10.84 15.10
CA ILE A 187 4.27 -11.89 16.08
C ILE A 187 4.98 -13.19 15.67
N SER A 188 4.79 -13.65 14.43
CA SER A 188 5.40 -14.88 13.92
C SER A 188 6.92 -14.78 13.92
N TRP A 189 7.47 -13.66 13.45
CA TRP A 189 8.93 -13.43 13.52
C TRP A 189 9.45 -13.48 14.96
N SER A 190 8.74 -12.86 15.91
CA SER A 190 9.13 -12.86 17.33
C SER A 190 9.06 -14.26 17.95
N MET A 191 8.08 -15.07 17.53
CA MET A 191 7.96 -16.47 17.94
C MET A 191 9.15 -17.28 17.43
N ASP A 192 9.49 -17.16 16.15
CA ASP A 192 10.57 -17.93 15.53
C ASP A 192 11.95 -17.49 16.02
N LYS A 193 12.18 -16.18 16.15
CA LYS A 193 13.48 -15.63 16.52
C LYS A 193 13.81 -15.83 18.00
N TRP A 194 12.82 -15.67 18.87
CA TRP A 194 13.02 -15.67 20.33
C TRP A 194 12.37 -16.87 21.03
N ASN A 195 11.82 -17.83 20.30
CA ASN A 195 11.11 -19.00 20.83
C ASN A 195 10.00 -18.61 21.82
N TRP A 196 9.33 -17.47 21.58
CA TRP A 196 8.24 -17.02 22.43
C TRP A 196 6.97 -17.81 22.17
N THR A 197 6.17 -18.04 23.21
CA THR A 197 4.79 -18.49 23.02
C THR A 197 3.98 -17.36 22.34
N ARG A 198 2.97 -17.71 21.55
CA ARG A 198 2.10 -16.73 20.88
C ARG A 198 1.53 -15.70 21.83
N LYS A 199 1.12 -16.11 23.05
CA LYS A 199 0.59 -15.20 24.07
C LYS A 199 1.61 -14.13 24.47
N THR A 200 2.86 -14.55 24.71
CA THR A 200 3.96 -13.63 25.05
C THR A 200 4.31 -12.71 23.88
N ALA A 201 4.37 -13.27 22.66
CA ALA A 201 4.64 -12.49 21.45
C ALA A 201 3.56 -11.43 21.20
N VAL A 202 2.28 -11.80 21.24
CA VAL A 202 1.17 -10.85 21.10
C VAL A 202 1.24 -9.75 22.16
N ALA A 203 1.44 -10.10 23.44
CA ALA A 203 1.47 -9.11 24.51
C ALA A 203 2.64 -8.12 24.37
N ARG A 204 3.85 -8.62 24.08
CA ARG A 204 5.05 -7.76 23.93
C ARG A 204 4.97 -6.91 22.68
N THR A 205 4.61 -7.49 21.54
CA THR A 205 4.42 -6.75 20.29
C THR A 205 3.31 -5.70 20.43
N ALA A 206 2.22 -6.01 21.13
CA ALA A 206 1.15 -5.04 21.36
C ALA A 206 1.62 -3.81 22.14
N ILE A 207 2.41 -4.01 23.21
CA ILE A 207 2.97 -2.91 23.99
C ILE A 207 3.94 -2.09 23.13
N ILE A 208 4.89 -2.75 22.47
CA ILE A 208 5.93 -2.09 21.67
C ILE A 208 5.31 -1.28 20.53
N VAL A 209 4.43 -1.88 19.74
CA VAL A 209 3.80 -1.19 18.60
C VAL A 209 2.92 -0.04 19.08
N THR A 210 2.18 -0.20 20.18
CA THR A 210 1.37 0.90 20.72
C THR A 210 2.26 2.07 21.10
N VAL A 211 3.34 1.84 21.85
CA VAL A 211 4.28 2.89 22.25
C VAL A 211 4.95 3.54 21.04
N LEU A 212 5.42 2.75 20.07
CA LEU A 212 6.10 3.25 18.88
C LEU A 212 5.16 3.98 17.90
N SER A 213 3.84 3.76 17.99
CA SER A 213 2.84 4.51 17.20
C SER A 213 2.45 5.86 17.80
N LEU A 214 2.76 6.11 19.08
CA LEU A 214 2.42 7.37 19.75
C LEU A 214 3.07 8.61 19.12
N PRO A 215 4.35 8.61 18.72
CA PRO A 215 4.98 9.77 18.07
C PRO A 215 4.21 10.24 16.83
N CYS A 216 3.82 9.32 15.94
CA CYS A 216 3.00 9.63 14.77
C CYS A 216 1.66 10.29 15.16
N ALA A 217 0.93 9.67 16.11
CA ALA A 217 -0.36 10.19 16.55
C ALA A 217 -0.27 11.56 17.23
N LEU A 218 0.80 11.79 18.01
CA LEU A 218 1.05 13.06 18.68
C LEU A 218 1.69 14.11 17.75
N GLY A 219 2.26 13.68 16.62
CA GLY A 219 2.86 14.50 15.58
C GLY A 219 1.89 15.48 14.93
N PHE A 220 0.59 15.19 14.93
CA PHE A 220 -0.44 16.13 14.47
C PHE A 220 -0.95 17.08 15.56
N ASN A 221 -0.38 17.01 16.77
CA ASN A 221 -0.84 17.78 17.93
C ASN A 221 0.34 18.30 18.75
N VAL A 222 0.61 17.73 19.92
CA VAL A 222 1.62 18.24 20.87
C VAL A 222 3.05 18.15 20.36
N LEU A 223 3.32 17.26 19.39
CA LEU A 223 4.63 17.13 18.73
C LEU A 223 4.67 17.74 17.33
N ALA A 224 3.68 18.56 16.95
CA ALA A 224 3.60 19.16 15.60
C ALA A 224 4.78 20.08 15.26
N GLY A 225 5.50 20.58 16.27
CA GLY A 225 6.73 21.36 16.08
C GLY A 225 7.96 20.52 15.69
N VAL A 226 7.89 19.19 15.79
CA VAL A 226 8.99 18.30 15.39
C VAL A 226 8.92 18.07 13.89
N GLN A 227 9.76 18.80 13.16
CA GLN A 227 9.87 18.69 11.71
C GLN A 227 11.32 18.53 11.30
N VAL A 228 11.55 17.70 10.28
CA VAL A 228 12.86 17.58 9.65
C VAL A 228 12.81 18.33 8.32
N PRO A 229 13.75 19.25 8.05
CA PRO A 229 13.82 19.98 6.79
C PRO A 229 13.76 19.01 5.60
N ALA A 230 13.03 19.36 4.55
CA ALA A 230 12.82 18.56 3.33
C ALA A 230 12.07 17.23 3.47
N ILE A 231 11.75 16.78 4.69
CA ILE A 231 10.99 15.55 4.94
C ILE A 231 9.60 15.89 5.46
N GLY A 232 9.49 16.78 6.45
CA GLY A 232 8.21 17.20 7.03
C GLY A 232 8.05 16.78 8.48
N ASP A 233 6.81 16.51 8.87
CA ASP A 233 6.40 16.13 10.21
C ASP A 233 6.75 14.66 10.55
N ILE A 234 6.38 14.21 11.76
CA ILE A 234 6.68 12.85 12.24
C ILE A 234 6.10 11.78 11.32
N GLN A 235 4.88 11.95 10.80
CA GLN A 235 4.29 11.00 9.86
C GLN A 235 5.13 10.91 8.59
N SER A 236 5.54 12.06 8.04
CA SER A 236 6.35 12.12 6.83
C SER A 236 7.75 11.51 7.03
N ILE A 237 8.30 11.60 8.24
CA ILE A 237 9.56 10.93 8.61
C ILE A 237 9.38 9.40 8.65
N GLU A 238 8.31 8.91 9.26
CA GLU A 238 8.02 7.48 9.30
C GLU A 238 7.76 6.91 7.90
N ASP A 239 6.97 7.62 7.08
CA ASP A 239 6.75 7.26 5.69
C ASP A 239 8.06 7.30 4.88
N PHE A 240 8.93 8.28 5.13
CA PHE A 240 10.25 8.31 4.48
C PHE A 240 11.11 7.09 4.84
N ILE A 241 11.12 6.67 6.10
CA ILE A 241 11.88 5.50 6.56
C ILE A 241 11.33 4.23 5.90
N VAL A 242 10.02 4.10 5.76
CA VAL A 242 9.42 2.87 5.21
C VAL A 242 9.37 2.92 3.69
N SER A 243 8.62 3.87 3.13
CA SER A 243 8.24 3.93 1.73
C SER A 243 9.38 4.31 0.79
N ASN A 244 10.27 5.22 1.20
CA ASN A 244 11.43 5.60 0.37
C ASN A 244 12.66 4.73 0.59
N ASN A 245 12.73 3.96 1.69
CA ASN A 245 13.93 3.23 2.10
C ASN A 245 13.72 1.73 2.24
N LEU A 246 12.95 1.29 3.23
CA LEU A 246 12.79 -0.14 3.50
C LEU A 246 12.11 -0.89 2.36
N LEU A 247 11.03 -0.35 1.78
CA LEU A 247 10.32 -1.02 0.67
C LEU A 247 11.22 -1.19 -0.56
N PRO A 248 11.89 -0.15 -1.11
CA PRO A 248 12.74 -0.31 -2.27
C PRO A 248 13.97 -1.17 -1.99
N LEU A 249 14.70 -0.91 -0.90
CA LEU A 249 15.92 -1.65 -0.58
C LEU A 249 15.65 -3.12 -0.25
N GLY A 250 14.57 -3.39 0.49
CA GLY A 250 14.14 -4.76 0.78
C GLY A 250 13.72 -5.50 -0.49
N SER A 251 12.97 -4.84 -1.38
CA SER A 251 12.57 -5.42 -2.67
C SER A 251 13.78 -5.70 -3.57
N LEU A 252 14.77 -4.80 -3.59
CA LEU A 252 16.03 -5.01 -4.28
C LEU A 252 16.76 -6.24 -3.74
N PHE A 253 16.84 -6.36 -2.41
CA PHE A 253 17.45 -7.51 -1.76
C PHE A 253 16.74 -8.81 -2.13
N TYR A 254 15.41 -8.88 -2.06
CA TYR A 254 14.67 -10.10 -2.41
C TYR A 254 14.82 -10.50 -3.88
N VAL A 255 14.73 -9.56 -4.80
CA VAL A 255 14.92 -9.84 -6.24
C VAL A 255 16.33 -10.38 -6.49
N LEU A 256 17.36 -9.74 -5.93
CA LEU A 256 18.74 -10.21 -6.08
C LEU A 256 18.97 -11.55 -5.39
N PHE A 257 18.36 -11.77 -4.22
CA PHE A 257 18.42 -13.04 -3.51
C PHE A 257 17.85 -14.19 -4.35
N CYS A 258 16.70 -14.00 -5.00
CA CYS A 258 16.09 -15.02 -5.85
C CYS A 258 16.89 -15.31 -7.14
N VAL A 259 17.53 -14.31 -7.74
CA VAL A 259 18.16 -14.44 -9.07
C VAL A 259 19.66 -14.75 -9.02
N THR A 260 20.35 -14.34 -7.97
CA THR A 260 21.81 -14.48 -7.86
C THR A 260 22.24 -15.76 -7.15
N LYS A 261 23.44 -16.26 -7.48
CA LYS A 261 24.01 -17.47 -6.86
C LYS A 261 24.36 -17.30 -5.37
N GLY A 262 24.50 -16.07 -4.89
CA GLY A 262 24.79 -15.78 -3.48
C GLY A 262 23.56 -15.84 -2.57
N GLY A 263 22.36 -15.92 -3.16
CA GLY A 263 21.10 -16.12 -2.45
C GLY A 263 20.53 -17.51 -2.72
N TRP A 264 19.24 -17.55 -3.06
CA TRP A 264 18.52 -18.78 -3.39
C TRP A 264 18.98 -19.40 -4.73
N GLY A 265 19.35 -18.54 -5.68
CA GLY A 265 19.73 -18.95 -7.03
C GLY A 265 18.51 -19.17 -7.94
N TRP A 266 18.65 -18.71 -9.19
CA TRP A 266 17.58 -18.69 -10.19
C TRP A 266 16.89 -20.04 -10.41
N ASP A 267 17.65 -21.13 -10.50
CA ASP A 267 17.11 -22.45 -10.84
C ASP A 267 16.30 -23.03 -9.66
N ASN A 268 16.78 -22.85 -8.43
CA ASN A 268 16.06 -23.23 -7.21
C ASN A 268 14.81 -22.36 -7.02
N PHE A 269 14.89 -21.08 -7.40
CA PHE A 269 13.75 -20.16 -7.33
C PHE A 269 12.66 -20.60 -8.30
N LEU A 270 13.01 -20.88 -9.56
CA LEU A 270 12.06 -21.39 -10.55
C LEU A 270 11.44 -22.72 -10.11
N ALA A 271 12.24 -23.64 -9.58
CA ALA A 271 11.74 -24.93 -9.09
C ALA A 271 10.71 -24.76 -7.97
N GLU A 272 10.96 -23.88 -7.01
CA GLU A 272 10.01 -23.61 -5.92
C GLU A 272 8.77 -22.85 -6.43
N ALA A 273 8.96 -21.78 -7.23
CA ALA A 273 7.86 -20.95 -7.73
C ALA A 273 6.90 -21.70 -8.67
N ASP A 274 7.42 -22.68 -9.42
CA ASP A 274 6.64 -23.52 -10.34
C ASP A 274 6.07 -24.78 -9.69
N THR A 275 6.28 -24.98 -8.38
CA THR A 275 5.69 -26.11 -7.67
C THR A 275 4.16 -26.02 -7.68
N GLY A 276 3.47 -27.15 -7.91
CA GLY A 276 2.01 -27.22 -7.93
C GLY A 276 1.37 -26.95 -9.29
N LYS A 277 0.07 -26.64 -9.31
CA LYS A 277 -0.72 -26.39 -10.53
C LYS A 277 -1.00 -24.91 -10.73
N GLY A 278 -0.58 -24.35 -11.85
CA GLY A 278 -0.93 -22.97 -12.23
C GLY A 278 0.00 -22.39 -13.29
N VAL A 279 -0.01 -21.07 -13.41
CA VAL A 279 0.88 -20.32 -14.31
C VAL A 279 2.31 -20.49 -13.82
N LYS A 280 3.22 -20.81 -14.74
CA LYS A 280 4.66 -20.93 -14.44
C LYS A 280 5.33 -19.56 -14.49
N PHE A 281 6.41 -19.42 -13.73
CA PHE A 281 7.21 -18.22 -13.74
C PHE A 281 7.91 -18.06 -15.11
N PRO A 282 7.88 -16.87 -15.73
CA PRO A 282 8.44 -16.67 -17.06
C PRO A 282 9.97 -16.76 -17.03
N ALA A 283 10.53 -17.92 -17.39
CA ALA A 283 11.97 -18.17 -17.32
C ALA A 283 12.84 -17.18 -18.15
N TRP A 284 12.28 -16.62 -19.23
CA TRP A 284 12.95 -15.61 -20.06
C TRP A 284 13.20 -14.29 -19.32
N SER A 285 12.46 -14.01 -18.24
CA SER A 285 12.56 -12.77 -17.47
C SER A 285 13.81 -12.67 -16.60
N LYS A 286 14.67 -13.71 -16.56
CA LYS A 286 15.90 -13.75 -15.74
C LYS A 286 16.75 -12.49 -15.87
N LEU A 287 17.05 -12.06 -17.10
CA LEU A 287 17.89 -10.89 -17.34
C LEU A 287 17.20 -9.60 -16.87
N TRP A 288 15.89 -9.50 -17.09
CA TRP A 288 15.09 -8.39 -16.62
C TRP A 288 15.06 -8.30 -15.09
N LEU A 289 14.88 -9.43 -14.39
CA LEU A 289 14.89 -9.48 -12.92
C LEU A 289 16.29 -9.31 -12.34
N LYS A 290 17.35 -9.71 -13.07
CA LYS A 290 18.72 -9.56 -12.60
C LYS A 290 19.25 -8.13 -12.73
N PHE A 291 18.83 -7.40 -13.77
CA PHE A 291 19.41 -6.10 -14.11
C PHE A 291 18.37 -4.99 -14.25
N GLY A 292 17.27 -5.25 -14.96
CA GLY A 292 16.23 -4.26 -15.23
C GLY A 292 15.47 -3.81 -13.98
N ILE A 293 14.86 -4.75 -13.26
CA ILE A 293 14.13 -4.46 -12.01
C ILE A 293 15.06 -3.83 -10.95
N PRO A 294 16.26 -4.37 -10.67
CA PRO A 294 17.22 -3.71 -9.78
C PRO A 294 17.57 -2.28 -10.20
N ALA A 295 17.83 -2.02 -11.49
CA ALA A 295 18.12 -0.68 -11.98
C ALA A 295 16.92 0.28 -11.75
N LEU A 296 15.70 -0.17 -12.03
CA LEU A 296 14.49 0.61 -11.78
C LEU A 296 14.30 0.92 -10.29
N ILE A 297 14.52 -0.05 -9.41
CA ILE A 297 14.44 0.16 -7.96
C ILE A 297 15.50 1.18 -7.49
N ILE A 298 16.72 1.09 -8.01
CA ILE A 298 17.79 2.06 -7.70
C ILE A 298 17.42 3.46 -8.20
N ILE A 299 16.84 3.58 -9.40
CA ILE A 299 16.38 4.87 -9.93
C ILE A 299 15.31 5.48 -9.02
N ILE A 300 14.30 4.71 -8.62
CA ILE A 300 13.25 5.16 -7.67
C ILE A 300 13.90 5.60 -6.35
N PHE A 301 14.80 4.78 -5.82
CA PHE A 301 15.48 5.09 -4.57
C PHE A 301 16.23 6.42 -4.67
N VAL A 302 17.02 6.64 -5.73
CA VAL A 302 17.74 7.89 -5.95
C VAL A 302 16.78 9.07 -6.14
N MET A 303 15.74 8.92 -6.98
CA MET A 303 14.76 9.98 -7.25
C MET A 303 14.02 10.42 -5.97
N GLY A 304 13.73 9.51 -5.04
CA GLY A 304 13.13 9.86 -3.75
C GLY A 304 14.02 10.69 -2.84
N TYR A 305 15.32 10.74 -3.11
CA TYR A 305 16.32 11.52 -2.37
C TYR A 305 16.66 12.86 -3.05
N VAL A 306 16.54 12.96 -4.37
CA VAL A 306 16.87 14.18 -5.14
C VAL A 306 16.23 15.46 -4.57
N PRO A 307 14.90 15.54 -4.34
CA PRO A 307 14.29 16.78 -3.82
C PRO A 307 14.76 17.11 -2.39
N LYS A 308 15.12 16.09 -1.61
CA LYS A 308 15.60 16.24 -0.23
C LYS A 308 17.00 16.83 -0.20
N PHE A 309 17.89 16.29 -1.02
CA PHE A 309 19.23 16.85 -1.20
C PHE A 309 19.20 18.25 -1.80
N ALA A 310 18.33 18.54 -2.76
CA ALA A 310 18.18 19.88 -3.30
C ALA A 310 17.85 20.90 -2.20
N THR A 311 16.88 20.55 -1.34
CA THR A 311 16.49 21.40 -0.20
C THR A 311 17.62 21.51 0.84
N TRP A 312 18.28 20.40 1.21
CA TRP A 312 19.36 20.41 2.22
C TRP A 312 20.62 21.14 1.75
N LEU A 313 20.88 21.16 0.44
CA LEU A 313 22.00 21.86 -0.16
C LEU A 313 21.67 23.32 -0.52
N GLY A 314 20.43 23.78 -0.27
CA GLY A 314 19.99 25.13 -0.61
C GLY A 314 19.93 25.40 -2.12
N LEU A 315 19.72 24.35 -2.92
CA LEU A 315 19.61 24.42 -4.39
C LEU A 315 18.17 24.67 -4.87
N SER A 316 17.20 24.70 -3.95
CA SER A 316 15.77 24.94 -4.17
C SER A 316 15.23 25.93 -3.15
#